data_AF-A0A2L0EP02-F1
#
_entry.id   AF-A0A2L0EP02-F1
#
_cell.length_a   1.000
_cell.length_b   1.000
_cell.length_c   1.000
_cell.angle_alpha   90.00
_cell.angle_beta   90.00
_cell.angle_gamma   90.00
#
_symmetry.space_group_name_H-M   'P 1'
#
loop_
_entity.id
_entity.type
_entity.pdbx_description
1 polymer ?
#
loop_
_entity_poly.entity_id
_entity_poly.type
_entity_poly.pdbx_seq_one_letter_code
_entity_poly.pdbx_strand_id
1 'polypeptide(L)' 'MSLEKFELEITGPRTAYLKLPTHPGVLKGARSIPLVNLLGAYQGPYVVFDFDQQGVLVGIEIVGEDEEEPEV' A
#
# COMPACT_ATOMS: atom_id res chain seq x y z
N MET A 1 15.83 -9.99 20.40
CA MET A 1 14.54 -9.83 19.72
C MET A 1 14.78 -8.87 18.57
N SER A 2 14.65 -9.34 17.32
CA SER A 2 14.76 -8.47 16.16
C SER A 2 13.61 -7.48 16.21
N LEU A 3 13.89 -6.17 16.20
CA LEU A 3 12.88 -5.15 15.95
C LEU A 3 12.25 -5.50 14.60
N GLU A 4 10.97 -5.83 14.60
CA GLU A 4 10.22 -6.08 13.37
C GLU A 4 10.29 -4.79 12.54
N LYS A 5 10.77 -4.90 11.31
CA LYS A 5 11.05 -3.74 10.45
C LYS A 5 9.93 -3.59 9.43
N PHE A 6 9.66 -2.34 9.06
CA PHE A 6 8.93 -2.02 7.85
C PHE A 6 9.80 -2.41 6.66
N GLU A 7 9.21 -3.08 5.66
CA GLU A 7 9.89 -3.40 4.41
C GLU A 7 9.17 -2.71 3.26
N LEU A 8 9.93 -1.98 2.43
CA LEU A 8 9.40 -1.38 1.22
C LEU A 8 9.77 -2.26 0.03
N GLU A 9 8.76 -2.73 -0.69
CA GLU A 9 8.91 -3.48 -1.93
C GLU A 9 8.44 -2.61 -3.10
N ILE A 10 9.29 -2.41 -4.10
CA ILE A 10 8.89 -1.72 -5.34
C ILE A 10 8.10 -2.72 -6.18
N THR A 11 6.78 -2.50 -6.32
CA THR A 11 5.86 -3.41 -7.01
C THR A 11 5.61 -3.01 -8.47
N GLY A 12 6.08 -1.83 -8.86
CA GLY A 12 5.94 -1.33 -10.22
C GLY A 12 6.72 -0.03 -10.43
N PRO A 13 6.64 0.56 -11.63
CA PRO A 13 7.38 1.79 -11.95
C PRO A 13 7.04 2.98 -11.03
N ARG A 14 5.82 3.01 -10.48
CA ARG A 14 5.28 4.11 -9.66
C ARG A 14 4.48 3.62 -8.46
N THR A 15 4.60 2.33 -8.17
CA THR A 15 3.88 1.68 -7.08
C THR A 15 4.88 1.04 -6.15
N ALA A 16 4.66 1.24 -4.86
CA ALA A 16 5.44 0.59 -3.83
C ALA A 16 4.50 0.04 -2.76
N TYR A 17 4.90 -1.10 -2.23
CA TYR A 17 4.19 -1.83 -1.22
C TYR A 17 4.98 -1.82 0.08
N LEU A 18 4.41 -1.19 1.09
CA LEU A 18 4.97 -1.13 2.43
C LEU A 18 4.42 -2.29 3.26
N LYS A 19 5.27 -3.28 3.53
CA LYS A 19 4.99 -4.37 4.45
C LYS A 19 5.20 -3.90 5.86
N LEU A 20 4.19 -4.13 6.70
CA LEU A 20 4.30 -3.90 8.13
C LEU A 20 5.15 -4.99 8.79
N PRO A 21 5.74 -4.72 9.96
CA PRO A 21 6.29 -5.70 10.89
C PRO A 21 5.60 -7.07 10.96
N THR A 22 4.26 -7.05 10.97
CA THR A 22 3.39 -8.22 11.12
C THR A 22 3.01 -8.86 9.78
N HIS A 23 3.61 -8.43 8.68
CA HIS A 23 3.25 -8.89 7.35
C HIS A 23 3.57 -10.39 7.20
N PRO A 24 2.58 -11.25 6.91
CA PRO A 24 2.71 -12.73 6.96
C PRO A 24 3.47 -13.34 5.76
N GLY A 25 4.20 -12.53 5.01
CA GLY A 25 4.86 -12.93 3.77
C GLY A 25 3.88 -13.14 2.62
N VAL A 26 3.37 -14.36 2.43
CA VAL A 26 2.45 -14.66 1.32
C VAL A 26 1.00 -14.41 1.73
N LEU A 27 0.37 -13.40 1.13
CA LEU A 27 -1.01 -13.03 1.42
C LEU A 27 -2.01 -13.82 0.54
N LYS A 28 -2.38 -15.02 0.98
CA LYS A 28 -3.52 -15.75 0.37
C LYS A 28 -4.84 -15.25 0.94
N GLY A 29 -5.55 -14.44 0.16
CA GLY A 29 -6.90 -13.97 0.48
C GLY A 29 -6.95 -12.64 1.25
N ALA A 30 -5.90 -11.83 1.18
CA ALA A 30 -5.95 -10.47 1.69
C ALA A 30 -6.99 -9.64 0.94
N ARG A 31 -7.64 -8.72 1.67
CA ARG A 31 -8.59 -7.77 1.10
C ARG A 31 -7.98 -6.39 1.09
N SER A 32 -8.09 -5.76 -0.06
CA SER A 32 -7.53 -4.44 -0.34
C SER A 32 -8.64 -3.41 -0.43
N ILE A 33 -8.53 -2.28 0.27
CA ILE A 33 -9.51 -1.18 0.23
C ILE A 33 -8.82 0.13 -0.17
N PRO A 34 -9.25 0.77 -1.28
CA PRO A 34 -8.77 2.09 -1.65
C PRO A 34 -9.21 3.16 -0.64
N LEU A 35 -8.28 4.03 -0.24
CA LEU A 35 -8.52 5.09 0.74
C LEU A 35 -9.56 6.11 0.28
N VAL A 36 -9.62 6.40 -1.02
CA VAL A 36 -10.64 7.29 -1.61
C VAL A 36 -12.06 6.80 -1.37
N ASN A 37 -12.27 5.48 -1.25
CA ASN A 37 -13.58 4.92 -0.95
C ASN A 37 -13.99 5.12 0.51
N LEU A 38 -13.02 5.38 1.40
CA LEU A 38 -13.26 5.69 2.82
C LEU A 38 -13.37 7.21 3.05
N LEU A 39 -12.58 8.00 2.32
CA LEU A 39 -12.46 9.44 2.46
C LEU A 39 -12.79 10.13 1.13
N GLY A 40 -14.08 10.40 0.90
CA GLY A 40 -14.57 10.90 -0.41
C GLY A 40 -14.05 12.27 -0.86
N ALA A 41 -13.34 13.01 -0.02
CA ALA A 41 -12.69 14.29 -0.35
C ALA A 41 -11.15 14.21 -0.27
N TYR A 42 -10.59 13.01 -0.25
CA TYR A 42 -9.15 12.82 -0.15
C TYR A 42 -8.42 13.31 -1.40
N GLN A 43 -7.46 14.22 -1.22
CA GLN A 43 -6.60 14.80 -2.27
C GLN A 43 -5.14 14.42 -2.02
N GLY A 44 -4.82 13.14 -2.15
CA GLY A 44 -3.47 12.61 -2.00
C GLY A 44 -3.24 11.40 -2.91
N PRO A 45 -2.06 10.75 -2.84
CA PRO A 45 -1.73 9.61 -3.70
C PRO A 45 -2.75 8.49 -3.53
N TYR A 46 -2.99 7.70 -4.56
CA TYR A 46 -3.93 6.60 -4.45
C TYR A 46 -3.36 5.53 -3.50
N VAL A 47 -3.97 5.40 -2.32
CA VAL A 47 -3.53 4.49 -1.26
C VAL A 47 -4.49 3.31 -1.12
N VAL A 48 -3.96 2.10 -0.95
CA VAL A 48 -4.74 0.88 -0.72
C VAL A 48 -4.27 0.19 0.57
N PHE A 49 -5.22 -0.20 1.43
CA PHE A 49 -4.94 -0.92 2.68
C PHE A 49 -5.24 -2.40 2.55
N ASP A 50 -4.27 -3.23 2.94
CA ASP A 50 -4.37 -4.68 2.92
C ASP A 50 -4.58 -5.25 4.31
N PHE A 51 -5.66 -6.03 4.44
CA PHE A 51 -6.01 -6.73 5.66
C PHE A 51 -5.92 -8.24 5.47
N ASP A 52 -5.47 -8.94 6.52
CA ASP A 52 -5.51 -10.40 6.55
C ASP A 52 -6.93 -10.95 6.77
N GLN A 53 -7.06 -12.27 6.92
CA GLN A 53 -8.36 -12.94 7.11
C GLN A 53 -9.03 -12.59 8.45
N GLN A 54 -8.27 -12.06 9.41
CA GLN A 54 -8.73 -11.65 10.73
C GLN A 54 -9.05 -10.15 10.78
N GLY A 55 -8.79 -9.40 9.69
CA GLY A 55 -9.01 -7.96 9.62
C GLY A 55 -7.87 -7.13 10.22
N VAL A 56 -6.67 -7.72 10.41
CA VAL A 56 -5.48 -6.99 10.84
C VAL A 56 -4.83 -6.34 9.63
N LEU A 57 -4.49 -5.04 9.74
CA LEU A 57 -3.73 -4.35 8.71
C LEU A 57 -2.34 -4.97 8.60
N VAL A 58 -1.98 -5.44 7.41
CA VAL A 58 -0.70 -6.11 7.15
C VAL A 58 0.16 -5.36 6.13
N GLY A 59 -0.43 -4.53 5.27
CA GLY A 59 0.32 -3.74 4.28
C GLY A 59 -0.42 -2.52 3.76
N ILE A 60 0.34 -1.64 3.11
CA ILE A 60 -0.15 -0.41 2.47
C ILE A 60 0.51 -0.27 1.10
N GLU A 61 -0.28 -0.09 0.05
CA GLU A 61 0.21 0.26 -1.29
C GLU A 61 0.00 1.76 -1.55
N ILE A 62 1.02 2.43 -2.09
CA ILE A 62 0.97 3.85 -2.45
C ILE A 62 1.25 3.98 -3.95
N VAL A 63 0.29 4.53 -4.68
CA VAL A 63 0.37 4.78 -6.12
C VAL A 63 0.52 6.29 -6.33
N GLY A 64 1.67 6.70 -6.87
CA GLY A 64 1.88 8.08 -7.31
C GLY A 64 1.18 8.35 -8.64
N GLU A 65 0.63 9.55 -8.81
CA GLU A 65 0.20 10.03 -10.12
C GLU A 65 1.41 10.53 -10.92
N ASP A 66 1.37 10.34 -12.22
CA ASP A 66 2.38 10.88 -13.13
C ASP A 66 2.28 12.40 -13.11
N GLU A 67 3.33 13.10 -12.68
CA GLU A 67 3.65 14.34 -13.38
C GLU A 67 4.05 13.89 -14.80
N GLU A 68 3.19 14.14 -15.79
CA GLU A 68 3.64 14.18 -17.18
C GLU A 68 4.80 15.19 -17.21
N GLU A 69 6.03 14.73 -17.51
CA GLU A 69 7.06 15.67 -17.90
C GLU A 69 6.51 16.44 -19.11
N PRO A 70 6.45 17.78 -19.07
CA PRO A 70 5.94 18.53 -20.22
C PRO A 70 6.79 18.15 -21.43
N GLU A 71 6.14 17.66 -22.49
CA GLU A 71 6.81 17.49 -23.79
C GLU A 71 7.43 18.83 -24.17
N VAL A 72 8.77 18.89 -24.18
CA VAL A 72 9.55 20.08 -24.57
C VAL A 72 9.79 20.09 -26.07
#